data_AF-A0A943Q6R0-F1
#
_entry.id   AF-A0A943Q6R0-F1
#
_cell.length_a   1.000
_cell.length_b   1.000
_cell.length_c   1.000
_cell.angle_alpha   90.00
_cell.angle_beta   90.00
_cell.angle_gamma   90.00
#
_symmetry.space_group_name_H-M   'P 1'
#
loop_
_entity.id
_entity.type
_entity.pdbx_description
1 polymer ?
#
loop_
_entity_poly.entity_id
_entity_poly.type
_entity_poly.pdbx_seq_one_letter_code
_entity_poly.pdbx_strand_id
1 'polypeptide(L)' 'MPSKKITDRYGRIIGYTDENTTGNVYARDRFGRLVGMYNPHSGITTDRYGKTVARGDITGGLVWNSQDNYKKNKK' A
#
# COMPACT_ATOMS: atom_id res chain seq x y z
N MET A 1 -3.26 16.15 2.98
CA MET A 1 -2.46 14.90 2.93
C MET A 1 -2.28 14.54 1.47
N PRO A 2 -1.05 14.50 0.95
CA PRO A 2 -0.82 14.13 -0.44
C PRO A 2 -1.20 12.66 -0.65
N SER A 3 -2.09 12.39 -1.60
CA SER A 3 -2.44 11.04 -2.04
C SER A 3 -1.79 10.77 -3.39
N LYS A 4 -0.97 9.72 -3.44
CA LYS A 4 -0.31 9.27 -4.66
C LYS A 4 -1.05 8.08 -5.24
N LYS A 5 -1.43 8.20 -6.51
CA LYS A 5 -2.11 7.12 -7.25
C LYS A 5 -1.07 6.11 -7.72
N ILE A 6 -1.37 4.83 -7.54
CA ILE A 6 -0.59 3.74 -8.11
C ILE A 6 -1.39 3.14 -9.25
N THR A 7 -0.78 3.15 -10.43
CA THR A 7 -1.39 2.66 -11.67
C THR A 7 -0.63 1.47 -12.23
N ASP A 8 -1.33 0.61 -12.95
CA ASP A 8 -0.68 -0.42 -13.78
C ASP A 8 -0.12 0.16 -15.09
N ARG A 9 0.48 -0.70 -15.92
CA ARG A 9 1.03 -0.35 -17.25
C ARG A 9 -0.03 0.25 -18.19
N TYR A 10 -1.30 -0.04 -17.99
CA TYR A 10 -2.41 0.44 -18.82
C TYR A 10 -3.07 1.70 -18.23
N GLY A 11 -2.49 2.30 -17.18
CA GLY A 11 -3.02 3.49 -16.52
C GLY A 11 -4.22 3.21 -15.59
N ARG A 12 -4.56 1.93 -15.34
CA ARG A 12 -5.67 1.59 -14.42
C ARG A 12 -5.20 1.74 -12.99
N ILE A 13 -6.02 2.38 -12.15
CA ILE A 13 -5.72 2.55 -10.74
C ILE A 13 -5.82 1.20 -10.02
N ILE A 14 -4.72 0.80 -9.37
CA ILE A 14 -4.64 -0.42 -8.55
C ILE A 14 -4.64 -0.12 -7.06
N GLY A 15 -4.37 1.13 -6.68
CA GLY A 15 -4.53 1.62 -5.32
C GLY A 15 -3.87 2.98 -5.11
N TYR A 16 -3.66 3.32 -3.85
CA TYR A 16 -3.25 4.65 -3.41
C TYR A 16 -2.26 4.53 -2.26
N THR A 17 -1.37 5.51 -2.15
CA THR A 17 -0.59 5.75 -0.94
C THR A 17 -0.87 7.14 -0.41
N ASP A 18 -1.14 7.24 0.89
CA ASP A 18 -1.43 8.49 1.58
C ASP A 18 -0.34 8.77 2.61
N GLU A 19 0.25 9.96 2.59
CA GLU A 19 1.21 10.38 3.61
C GLU A 19 0.53 11.27 4.66
N ASN A 20 0.72 10.95 5.93
CA ASN A 20 0.23 11.78 7.03
C ASN A 20 1.25 12.88 7.42
N THR A 21 0.88 13.75 8.37
CA THR A 21 1.73 14.84 8.84
C THR A 21 2.99 14.40 9.57
N THR A 22 3.07 13.13 10.01
CA THR A 22 4.26 12.55 10.66
C THR A 22 5.14 11.78 9.68
N GLY A 23 4.81 11.77 8.39
CA GLY A 23 5.54 11.06 7.33
C GLY A 23 5.20 9.57 7.19
N ASN A 24 4.25 9.04 7.97
CA ASN A 24 3.79 7.65 7.77
C ASN A 24 3.06 7.54 6.44
N VAL A 25 3.40 6.51 5.67
CA VAL A 25 2.81 6.24 4.36
C VAL A 25 1.84 5.07 4.49
N TYR A 26 0.56 5.33 4.27
CA TYR A 26 -0.49 4.31 4.31
C TYR A 26 -0.73 3.77 2.91
N ALA A 27 -0.65 2.46 2.75
CA ALA A 27 -0.96 1.78 1.50
C ALA A 27 -2.43 1.33 1.49
N ARG A 28 -3.16 1.69 0.45
CA ARG A 28 -4.56 1.31 0.23
C ARG A 28 -4.75 0.67 -1.13
N ASP A 29 -5.66 -0.30 -1.19
CA ASP A 29 -6.06 -0.86 -2.48
C ASP A 29 -6.99 0.08 -3.27
N ARG A 30 -7.36 -0.34 -4.48
CA ARG A 30 -8.28 0.42 -5.36
C ARG A 30 -9.66 0.71 -4.76
N PHE A 31 -10.06 -0.02 -3.72
CA PHE A 31 -11.33 0.13 -3.02
C PHE A 31 -11.18 0.95 -1.72
N GLY A 32 -9.98 1.46 -1.42
CA GLY A 32 -9.69 2.27 -0.23
C GLY A 32 -9.38 1.45 1.03
N ARG A 33 -9.29 0.11 0.93
CA ARG A 33 -8.99 -0.76 2.09
C ARG A 33 -7.50 -0.70 2.40
N LEU A 34 -7.17 -0.58 3.69
CA LEU A 34 -5.78 -0.58 4.16
C LEU A 34 -5.13 -1.94 3.87
N VAL A 35 -3.98 -1.90 3.19
CA VAL A 35 -3.16 -3.09 2.91
C VAL A 35 -1.88 -3.14 3.76
N GLY A 36 -1.44 -1.98 4.25
CA GLY A 36 -0.29 -1.85 5.13
C GLY A 36 0.13 -0.40 5.34
N MET A 37 1.25 -0.20 6.02
CA MET A 37 1.77 1.12 6.34
C MET A 37 3.30 1.08 6.44
N TYR A 38 3.97 2.10 5.93
CA TYR A 38 5.38 2.36 6.18
C TYR A 38 5.54 3.46 7.22
N ASN A 39 6.40 3.21 8.20
CA ASN A 39 6.81 4.18 9.21
C ASN A 39 8.26 4.63 8.89
N PRO A 40 8.50 5.90 8.52
CA PRO A 40 9.84 6.40 8.22
C PRO A 40 10.73 6.53 9.47
N HIS A 41 10.15 6.71 10.66
CA HIS A 41 10.91 6.84 11.91
C HIS A 41 11.61 5.53 12.27
N SER A 42 10.92 4.39 12.12
CA SER A 42 11.51 3.07 12.34
C SER A 42 12.08 2.43 11.08
N GLY A 43 11.76 2.96 9.89
CA GLY A 43 12.13 2.38 8.62
C GLY A 43 11.45 1.02 8.36
N ILE A 44 10.26 0.78 8.93
CA ILE A 44 9.58 -0.51 8.85
C ILE A 44 8.27 -0.37 8.06
N THR A 45 8.04 -1.33 7.16
CA THR A 45 6.72 -1.54 6.56
C THR A 45 5.99 -2.69 7.26
N THR A 46 4.74 -2.44 7.64
CA THR A 46 3.82 -3.41 8.21
C THR A 46 2.67 -3.75 7.26
N ASP A 47 2.09 -4.94 7.43
CA ASP A 47 0.85 -5.33 6.76
C ASP A 47 -0.38 -4.69 7.42
N ARG A 48 -1.57 -4.98 6.88
CA ARG A 48 -2.86 -4.52 7.43
C ARG A 48 -3.15 -4.95 8.87
N TYR A 49 -2.43 -5.92 9.40
CA TYR A 49 -2.58 -6.46 10.76
C TYR A 49 -1.46 -5.98 11.70
N GLY A 50 -0.56 -5.11 11.22
CA GLY A 50 0.57 -4.59 11.99
C GLY A 50 1.78 -5.52 12.04
N LYS A 51 1.82 -6.61 11.27
CA LYS A 51 3.00 -7.48 11.19
C LYS A 51 4.05 -6.86 10.28
N THR A 52 5.29 -6.84 10.73
CA THR A 52 6.43 -6.39 9.91
C THR A 52 6.60 -7.29 8.69
N VAL A 53 6.58 -6.68 7.51
CA VAL A 53 6.78 -7.36 6.22
C VAL A 53 8.11 -7.02 5.57
N ALA A 54 8.68 -5.84 5.86
CA ALA A 54 9.98 -5.43 5.36
C ALA A 54 10.59 -4.28 6.15
N ARG A 55 11.88 -4.04 5.92
CA ARG A 55 12.59 -2.80 6.26
C ARG A 55 12.74 -1.96 4.99
N GLY A 56 12.40 -0.68 5.06
CA GLY A 56 12.28 0.23 3.92
C GLY A 56 10.83 0.38 3.42
N ASP A 57 10.60 1.39 2.58
CA ASP A 57 9.29 1.66 1.99
C ASP A 57 9.00 0.68 0.85
N ILE A 58 8.10 -0.29 1.11
CA ILE A 58 7.59 -1.22 0.11
C ILE A 58 6.08 -1.06 -0.11
N THR A 59 5.51 0.09 0.26
CA THR A 59 4.06 0.35 0.21
C THR A 59 3.48 0.14 -1.20
N GLY A 60 4.22 0.54 -2.23
CA GLY A 60 3.84 0.28 -3.62
C GLY A 60 3.71 -1.21 -3.97
N GLY A 61 4.62 -2.03 -3.45
CA GLY A 61 4.59 -3.49 -3.62
C GLY A 61 3.42 -4.13 -2.89
N LEU A 62 3.02 -3.61 -1.72
CA LEU A 62 1.84 -4.08 -0.99
C LEU A 62 0.55 -3.82 -1.77
N VAL A 63 0.43 -2.64 -2.39
CA VAL A 63 -0.72 -2.32 -3.23
C VAL A 63 -0.77 -3.26 -4.44
N TRP A 64 0.36 -3.52 -5.08
CA TRP A 64 0.45 -4.49 -6.18
C TRP A 64 -0.01 -5.90 -5.77
N ASN A 65 0.52 -6.41 -4.66
CA ASN A 65 0.18 -7.75 -4.15
C ASN A 65 -1.31 -7.86 -3.79
N SER A 66 -1.90 -6.83 -3.18
CA SER A 66 -3.33 -6.79 -2.85
C SER A 66 -4.23 -6.94 -4.10
N GLN A 67 -3.86 -6.28 -5.20
CA GLN A 67 -4.57 -6.39 -6.47
C GLN A 67 -4.52 -7.83 -7.04
N ASP A 68 -3.38 -8.50 -6.96
CA ASP A 68 -3.23 -9.87 -7.47
C ASP A 68 -4.00 -10.90 -6.63
N ASN A 69 -4.08 -10.71 -5.32
CA ASN A 69 -4.95 -11.54 -4.47
C ASN A 69 -6.44 -11.35 -4.80
N TYR A 70 -6.88 -10.11 -5.09
CA TYR A 70 -8.26 -9.86 -5.49
C TYR A 70 -8.62 -10.57 -6.81
N LYS A 71 -7.70 -10.65 -7.77
CA LYS A 71 -7.92 -11.39 -9.03
C LYS A 71 -8.03 -12.90 -8.80
N LYS A 72 -7.22 -13.47 -7.89
CA LYS A 72 -7.21 -14.91 -7.59
C LYS A 72 -8.49 -15.39 -6.91
N ASN A 73 -9.09 -14.55 -6.07
CA ASN A 73 -10.30 -14.88 -5.32
C ASN A 73 -11.60 -14.70 -6.13
N LYS A 74 -11.53 -14.34 -7.41
CA LYS A 74 -12.69 -14.11 -8.28
C LYS A 74 -13.10 -15.35 -9.10
N LYS A 75 -12.73 -16.54 -8.63
CA LYS A 75 -13.12 -17.83 -9.23
C LYS A 75 -14.58 -18.15 -8.95
#